data_AF-A0A7J9GAN3-F1
#
_entry.id   AF-A0A7J9GAN3-F1
#
_cell.length_a   1.000
_cell.length_b   1.000
_cell.length_c   1.000
_cell.angle_alpha   90.00
_cell.angle_beta   90.00
_cell.angle_gamma   90.00
#
_symmetry.space_group_name_H-M   'P 1'
#
loop_
_entity.id
_entity.type
_entity.pdbx_description
1 polymer ?
#
loop_
_entity_poly.entity_id
_entity_poly.type
_entity_poly.pdbx_seq_one_letter_code
_entity_poly.pdbx_strand_id
1 'polypeptide(L)'
;MLKLEEQQSLGEACCTLSELVTKPNRSLTLDLIRREESVSSTHSQHCGKLTVHAEECFSSKSTADIILRCIDLESKDLFSKSDPFLVISKLVESGISIPVCKTEVLKNDHNPTWKPDSPLVIECFNFNSNGKHDLI
;
A
#
# COMPACT_ATOMS: atom_id res chain seq x y z
N MET A 1 8.62 -32.24 10.14
CA MET A 1 7.48 -31.52 9.54
C MET A 1 6.31 -32.47 9.54
N LEU A 2 5.15 -32.08 10.07
CA LEU A 2 3.96 -32.95 10.11
C LEU A 2 3.36 -33.04 8.69
N LYS A 3 3.00 -34.26 8.26
CA LYS A 3 2.32 -34.51 6.99
C LYS A 3 0.81 -34.51 7.21
N LEU A 4 0.09 -33.69 6.46
CA LEU A 4 -1.36 -33.53 6.63
C LEU A 4 -2.13 -34.79 6.22
N GLU A 5 -1.65 -35.55 5.23
CA GLU A 5 -2.27 -36.81 4.80
C GLU A 5 -2.24 -37.92 5.86
N GLU A 6 -1.34 -37.83 6.84
CA GLU A 6 -1.24 -38.77 7.96
C GLU A 6 -2.13 -38.35 9.15
N GLN A 7 -2.82 -37.20 9.07
CA GLN A 7 -3.69 -36.68 10.13
C GLN A 7 -5.18 -36.89 9.83
N GLN A 8 -5.99 -36.95 10.88
CA GLN A 8 -7.44 -37.02 10.73
C GLN A 8 -8.03 -35.64 10.34
N SER A 9 -8.69 -35.57 9.18
CA SER A 9 -9.43 -34.37 8.78
C SER A 9 -10.69 -34.19 9.64
N LEU A 10 -10.81 -33.04 10.30
CA LEU A 10 -11.97 -32.68 11.13
C LEU A 10 -13.11 -32.10 10.30
N GLY A 11 -12.81 -31.37 9.22
CA GLY A 11 -13.80 -30.73 8.35
C GLY A 11 -13.23 -29.50 7.64
N GLU A 12 -14.03 -28.91 6.75
CA GLU A 12 -13.69 -27.71 5.99
C GLU A 12 -14.78 -26.64 6.13
N ALA A 13 -14.39 -25.38 5.98
CA ALA A 13 -15.29 -24.24 5.88
C ALA A 13 -14.68 -23.20 4.93
N CYS A 14 -15.54 -22.46 4.22
CA CYS A 14 -15.13 -21.44 3.25
C CYS A 14 -15.86 -20.13 3.51
N CYS A 15 -15.15 -19.01 3.39
CA CYS A 15 -15.71 -17.67 3.33
C CYS A 15 -14.82 -16.76 2.48
N THR A 16 -15.36 -15.62 2.06
CA THR A 16 -14.59 -14.55 1.42
C THR A 16 -13.91 -13.67 2.48
N LEU A 17 -12.79 -13.03 2.11
CA LEU A 17 -12.13 -12.09 3.01
C LEU A 17 -13.06 -10.91 3.36
N SER A 18 -13.85 -10.44 2.38
CA SER A 18 -14.84 -9.37 2.55
C SER A 18 -15.88 -9.67 3.64
N GLU A 19 -16.32 -10.93 3.76
CA GLU A 19 -17.31 -11.32 4.79
C GLU A 19 -16.74 -11.25 6.20
N LEU A 20 -15.42 -11.39 6.37
CA LEU A 20 -14.74 -11.29 7.65
C LEU A 20 -14.36 -9.84 7.99
N VAL A 21 -13.69 -9.13 7.07
CA VAL A 21 -13.13 -7.79 7.36
C VAL A 21 -14.18 -6.69 7.49
N THR A 22 -15.40 -6.92 6.97
CA THR A 22 -16.52 -5.97 7.09
C THR A 22 -17.36 -6.16 8.35
N LYS A 23 -17.12 -7.23 9.13
CA LYS A 23 -17.84 -7.44 10.40
C LYS A 23 -17.43 -6.38 11.43
N PRO A 24 -18.36 -5.84 12.24
CA PRO A 24 -18.04 -4.84 13.26
C PRO A 24 -16.95 -5.28 14.24
N ASN A 25 -16.92 -6.57 14.59
CA ASN A 25 -15.93 -7.18 15.47
C ASN A 25 -14.79 -7.91 14.71
N ARG A 26 -14.77 -7.82 13.37
CA ARG A 26 -13.82 -8.50 12.48
C ARG A 26 -13.64 -9.99 12.80
N SER A 27 -14.71 -10.65 13.23
CA SER A 27 -14.72 -12.05 13.63
C SER A 27 -15.86 -12.80 12.96
N LEU A 28 -15.57 -13.99 12.45
CA LEU A 28 -16.51 -14.85 11.76
C LEU A 28 -16.41 -16.28 12.30
N THR A 29 -17.53 -16.84 12.74
CA THR A 29 -17.62 -18.25 13.15
C THR A 29 -18.31 -19.04 12.07
N LEU A 30 -17.64 -20.07 11.56
CA LEU A 30 -18.11 -20.96 10.50
C LEU A 30 -18.29 -22.36 11.05
N ASP A 31 -19.32 -23.06 10.59
CA ASP A 31 -19.51 -24.47 10.90
C ASP A 31 -18.59 -25.31 10.00
N LEU A 32 -17.89 -26.29 10.60
CA LEU A 32 -17.05 -27.23 9.86
C LEU A 32 -17.92 -28.33 9.25
N ILE A 33 -17.74 -28.58 7.97
CA ILE A 33 -18.48 -29.60 7.21
C ILE A 33 -17.48 -30.65 6.73
N ARG A 34 -17.80 -31.93 6.92
CA ARG A 34 -17.03 -33.03 6.31
C ARG A 34 -17.63 -33.37 4.95
N ARG A 35 -16.78 -33.43 3.92
CA ARG A 35 -17.15 -33.92 2.60
C ARG A 35 -17.17 -35.46 2.67
N GLU A 36 -18.35 -36.07 2.82
CA GLU A 36 -18.47 -37.55 2.79
C GLU A 36 -18.41 -38.05 1.33
N GLU A 37 -17.56 -39.04 1.06
CA GLU A 37 -17.45 -39.71 -0.25
C GLU A 37 -18.43 -40.88 -0.42
N SER A 38 -19.30 -41.15 0.55
CA SER A 38 -20.19 -42.32 0.50
C SER A 38 -21.63 -42.01 0.85
N VAL A 39 -22.48 -42.27 -0.15
CA VAL A 39 -23.93 -42.42 -0.14
C VAL A 39 -24.44 -43.04 1.17
N SER A 40 -25.29 -42.31 1.92
CA SER A 40 -26.36 -42.78 2.83
C SER A 40 -26.42 -42.19 4.24
N SER A 41 -26.20 -40.88 4.45
CA SER A 41 -26.79 -40.24 5.63
C SER A 41 -27.32 -38.84 5.32
N THR A 42 -28.59 -38.60 5.63
CA THR A 42 -29.32 -37.34 5.44
C THR A 42 -28.98 -36.29 6.49
N HIS A 43 -27.83 -36.41 7.15
CA HIS A 43 -27.40 -35.53 8.23
C HIS A 43 -25.99 -35.03 7.92
N SER A 44 -25.86 -33.75 7.54
CA SER A 44 -24.56 -33.08 7.56
C SER A 44 -24.00 -33.17 8.98
N GLN A 45 -22.99 -34.01 9.20
CA GLN A 45 -22.32 -34.10 10.48
C GLN A 45 -21.68 -32.75 10.79
N HIS A 46 -22.23 -32.06 11.79
CA HIS A 46 -21.68 -30.83 12.32
C HIS A 46 -20.36 -31.17 13.02
N CYS A 47 -19.23 -30.78 12.42
CA CYS A 47 -17.90 -31.19 12.88
C CYS A 47 -17.23 -30.18 13.84
N GLY A 48 -18.04 -29.31 14.46
CA GLY A 48 -17.57 -28.20 15.28
C GLY A 48 -17.58 -26.88 14.54
N LYS A 49 -16.96 -25.86 15.15
CA LYS A 49 -16.94 -24.49 14.65
C LYS A 49 -15.52 -23.96 14.57
N LEU A 50 -15.24 -23.21 13.51
CA LEU A 50 -14.01 -22.46 13.32
C LEU A 50 -14.31 -20.97 13.47
N THR A 51 -13.66 -20.31 14.42
CA THR A 51 -13.73 -18.85 14.57
C THR A 51 -12.46 -18.22 14.01
N VAL A 52 -12.64 -17.31 13.05
CA VAL A 52 -11.55 -16.58 12.40
C VAL A 52 -11.64 -15.11 12.83
N HIS A 53 -10.50 -14.51 13.17
CA HIS A 53 -10.37 -13.10 13.51
C HIS A 53 -9.44 -12.41 12.50
N ALA A 54 -9.84 -11.23 12.01
CA ALA A 54 -9.01 -10.41 11.15
C ALA A 54 -8.55 -9.15 11.88
N GLU A 55 -7.25 -8.94 11.89
CA GLU A 55 -6.62 -7.70 12.34
C GLU A 55 -5.87 -7.05 11.19
N GLU A 56 -5.87 -5.73 11.18
CA GLU A 56 -5.09 -4.95 10.22
C GLU A 56 -3.71 -4.72 10.83
N CYS A 57 -2.65 -5.08 10.12
CA CYS A 57 -1.29 -4.92 10.62
C CYS A 57 -0.97 -3.42 10.83
N PHE A 58 -0.50 -3.04 12.02
CA PHE A 58 -0.22 -1.64 12.37
C PHE A 58 0.72 -0.91 11.39
N SER A 59 1.61 -1.64 10.71
CA SER A 59 2.53 -1.09 9.70
C SER A 59 1.82 -0.53 8.46
N SER A 60 0.55 -0.88 8.20
CA SER A 60 -0.21 -0.33 7.07
C SER A 60 -0.76 1.09 7.31
N LYS A 61 -0.61 1.64 8.53
CA LYS A 61 -1.14 2.96 8.92
C LYS A 61 -0.08 4.02 9.14
N SER A 62 1.19 3.70 8.94
CA SER A 62 2.28 4.65 9.18
C SER A 62 2.33 5.69 8.05
N THR A 63 1.85 6.89 8.34
CA THR A 63 2.09 8.09 7.55
C THR A 63 3.28 8.83 8.16
N ALA A 64 4.17 9.39 7.32
CA ALA A 64 5.26 10.23 7.77
C ALA A 64 5.10 11.60 7.13
N ASP A 65 5.01 12.66 7.93
CA ASP A 65 4.96 14.01 7.39
C ASP A 65 6.40 14.52 7.20
N ILE A 66 6.81 14.77 5.95
CA ILE A 66 8.14 15.27 5.63
C ILE A 66 8.07 16.66 5.03
N ILE A 67 8.79 17.61 5.64
CA ILE A 67 9.04 18.93 5.07
C ILE A 67 10.37 18.86 4.30
N LEU A 68 10.32 19.19 3.01
CA LEU A 68 11.47 19.19 2.13
C LEU A 68 11.91 20.62 1.85
N ARG A 69 13.23 20.84 1.85
CA ARG A 69 13.85 22.13 1.58
C ARG A 69 15.08 21.95 0.69
N CYS A 70 15.23 22.83 -0.29
CA CYS A 70 16.48 23.01 -1.01
C CYS A 70 17.10 24.37 -0.66
N ILE A 71 18.40 24.49 -0.87
CA ILE A 71 19.18 25.70 -0.60
C ILE A 71 20.09 25.92 -1.81
N ASP A 72 20.18 27.17 -2.27
CA ASP A 72 21.04 27.60 -3.37
C ASP A 72 20.86 26.76 -4.66
N LEU A 73 19.60 26.50 -5.06
CA LEU A 73 19.32 25.81 -6.32
C LEU A 73 19.93 26.55 -7.51
N GLU A 74 20.64 25.83 -8.37
CA GLU A 74 21.25 26.40 -9.55
C GLU A 74 20.19 26.79 -10.59
N SER A 75 20.26 28.01 -11.12
CA SER A 75 19.46 28.37 -12.29
C SER A 75 20.14 27.88 -13.55
N LYS A 76 19.50 26.96 -14.28
CA LYS A 76 19.96 26.54 -15.62
C LYS A 76 19.54 27.55 -16.71
N ASP A 77 18.70 28.52 -16.38
CA ASP A 77 18.28 29.58 -17.31
C ASP A 77 19.20 30.80 -17.24
N LEU A 78 19.68 31.25 -18.41
CA LEU A 78 20.70 32.30 -18.52
C LEU A 78 20.25 33.70 -18.03
N PHE A 79 18.94 33.94 -17.86
CA PHE A 79 18.39 35.24 -17.46
C PHE A 79 17.11 35.17 -16.60
N SER A 80 16.72 34.00 -16.10
CA SER A 80 15.57 33.83 -15.20
C SER A 80 15.95 33.02 -13.97
N LYS A 81 15.16 33.18 -12.90
CA LYS A 81 15.25 32.32 -11.71
C LYS A 81 14.42 31.07 -11.95
N SER A 82 14.79 29.96 -11.31
CA SER A 82 14.09 28.69 -11.43
C SER A 82 12.75 28.71 -10.69
N ASP A 83 11.82 27.90 -11.18
CA ASP A 83 10.50 27.65 -10.59
C ASP A 83 10.44 26.20 -10.09
N PRO A 84 11.09 25.86 -8.95
CA PRO A 84 11.29 24.48 -8.55
C PRO A 84 10.04 23.78 -8.00
N PHE A 85 9.98 22.48 -8.23
CA PHE A 85 9.06 21.53 -7.58
C PHE A 85 9.71 20.16 -7.42
N LEU A 86 9.15 19.32 -6.55
CA LEU A 86 9.61 17.95 -6.34
C LEU A 86 8.59 16.95 -6.91
N VAL A 87 9.12 15.85 -7.44
CA VAL A 87 8.37 14.62 -7.71
C VAL A 87 8.93 13.54 -6.80
N ILE A 88 8.05 12.94 -6.02
CA ILE A 88 8.36 11.82 -5.15
C ILE A 88 7.90 10.54 -5.84
N SER A 89 8.77 9.56 -5.98
CA SER A 89 8.58 8.31 -6.72
C SER A 89 8.80 7.07 -5.84
N LYS A 90 8.02 6.02 -6.05
CA LYS A 90 8.28 4.68 -5.51
C LYS A 90 9.15 3.90 -6.49
N LEU A 91 10.32 3.46 -6.05
CA LEU A 91 11.08 2.46 -6.78
C LEU A 91 10.45 1.08 -6.53
N VAL A 92 10.04 0.40 -7.59
CA VAL A 92 9.53 -0.98 -7.52
C VAL A 92 10.64 -1.99 -7.82
N GLU A 93 10.42 -3.26 -7.47
CA GLU A 93 11.42 -4.34 -7.63
C GLU A 93 11.93 -4.50 -9.07
N SER A 94 11.12 -4.12 -10.06
CA SER A 94 11.53 -4.12 -11.48
C SER A 94 12.53 -3.00 -11.84
N GLY A 95 12.88 -2.12 -10.89
CA GLY A 95 13.77 -0.98 -11.11
C GLY A 95 13.09 0.26 -11.70
N ILE A 96 11.77 0.21 -11.93
CA ILE A 96 10.99 1.34 -12.45
C ILE A 96 10.63 2.29 -11.30
N SER A 97 10.77 3.60 -11.52
CA SER A 97 10.27 4.64 -10.62
C SER A 97 8.83 5.02 -10.98
N ILE A 98 7.93 4.98 -10.01
CA ILE A 98 6.51 5.33 -10.18
C ILE A 98 6.24 6.59 -9.37
N PRO A 99 5.90 7.74 -10.00
CA PRO A 99 5.54 8.96 -9.27
C PRO A 99 4.35 8.72 -8.32
N VAL A 100 4.51 9.07 -7.05
CA VAL A 100 3.50 8.93 -5.98
C VAL A 100 3.06 10.27 -5.42
N CYS A 101 3.91 11.31 -5.47
CA CYS A 101 3.59 12.65 -5.02
C CYS A 101 4.28 13.70 -5.92
N LYS A 102 3.66 14.88 -6.03
CA LYS A 102 4.23 16.06 -6.68
C LYS A 102 3.89 17.30 -5.84
N THR A 103 4.90 18.09 -5.49
CA THR A 103 4.70 19.32 -4.70
C THR A 103 4.16 20.47 -5.55
N GLU A 104 3.78 21.57 -4.89
CA GLU A 104 3.56 22.83 -5.58
C GLU A 104 4.83 23.36 -6.26
N VAL A 105 4.63 24.15 -7.31
CA VAL A 105 5.69 24.93 -7.97
C VAL A 105 5.88 26.22 -7.20
N LEU A 106 7.10 26.49 -6.76
CA LEU A 106 7.46 27.74 -6.10
C LEU A 106 8.17 28.64 -7.10
N LYS A 107 7.64 29.84 -7.33
CA LYS A 107 8.09 30.70 -8.42
C LYS A 107 9.32 31.53 -8.03
N ASN A 108 10.36 31.52 -8.86
CA ASN A 108 11.59 32.31 -8.71
C ASN A 108 12.29 32.12 -7.34
N ASP A 109 12.26 30.91 -6.79
CA ASP A 109 12.77 30.61 -5.44
C ASP A 109 13.96 29.64 -5.50
N HIS A 110 15.13 30.08 -5.05
CA HIS A 110 16.34 29.26 -4.98
C HIS A 110 16.50 28.53 -3.64
N ASN A 111 15.63 28.83 -2.68
CA ASN A 111 15.66 28.23 -1.34
C ASN A 111 14.28 27.69 -0.95
N PRO A 112 13.62 26.90 -1.84
CA PRO A 112 12.23 26.48 -1.64
C PRO A 112 12.09 25.62 -0.39
N THR A 113 10.98 25.82 0.32
CA THR A 113 10.51 24.91 1.38
C THR A 113 9.07 24.53 1.05
N TRP A 114 8.83 23.24 0.78
CA TRP A 114 7.51 22.73 0.41
C TRP A 114 6.73 22.27 1.64
N LYS A 115 5.40 22.21 1.49
CA LYS A 115 4.51 21.73 2.55
C LYS A 115 4.76 20.25 2.87
N PRO A 116 4.44 19.79 4.09
CA PRO A 116 4.65 18.40 4.47
C PRO A 116 3.91 17.43 3.56
N ASP A 117 4.58 16.36 3.11
CA ASP A 117 3.95 15.24 2.39
C ASP A 117 4.55 13.87 2.78
N SER A 118 3.85 12.79 2.45
CA SER A 118 4.22 11.40 2.76
C SER A 118 5.26 10.81 1.77
N PRO A 119 6.38 10.20 2.22
CA PRO A 119 7.58 10.05 1.38
C PRO A 119 7.85 8.67 0.75
N LEU A 120 8.52 8.68 -0.42
CA LEU A 120 9.47 7.70 -1.02
C LEU A 120 10.54 8.49 -1.85
N VAL A 121 11.25 7.93 -2.86
CA VAL A 121 12.39 8.55 -3.62
C VAL A 121 12.07 9.98 -4.08
N ILE A 122 12.99 10.94 -3.96
CA ILE A 122 12.70 12.37 -4.21
C ILE A 122 13.57 12.90 -5.35
N GLU A 123 12.94 13.48 -6.37
CA GLU A 123 13.58 14.10 -7.53
C GLU A 123 13.12 15.57 -7.64
N CYS A 124 14.05 16.50 -7.92
CA CYS A 124 13.77 17.93 -8.03
C CYS A 124 13.80 18.40 -9.49
N PHE A 125 12.79 19.13 -9.93
CA PHE A 125 12.62 19.57 -11.31
C PHE A 125 12.43 21.09 -11.41
N ASN A 126 12.93 21.68 -12.49
CA ASN A 126 12.61 23.04 -12.91
C ASN A 126 11.35 23.03 -13.79
N PHE A 127 10.35 23.83 -13.43
CA PHE A 127 9.13 23.93 -14.23
C PHE A 127 9.37 24.66 -15.56
N ASN A 128 8.77 24.12 -16.62
CA ASN A 128 8.81 24.67 -17.98
C ASN A 128 7.39 24.63 -18.55
N SER A 129 6.92 25.75 -19.11
CA SER A 129 5.55 25.89 -19.63
C SER A 129 5.23 25.02 -20.85
N ASN A 130 6.26 24.48 -21.51
CA ASN A 130 6.14 23.57 -22.65
C ASN A 130 5.91 22.10 -22.26
N GLY A 131 5.86 21.80 -20.95
CA GLY A 131 5.64 20.45 -20.41
C GLY A 131 6.89 19.55 -20.36
N LYS A 132 8.06 20.04 -20.80
CA LYS A 132 9.35 19.33 -20.71
C LYS A 132 10.18 19.93 -19.58
N HIS A 133 10.06 19.37 -18.38
CA HIS A 133 10.75 19.83 -17.19
C HIS A 133 12.18 19.30 -17.12
N ASP A 134 13.11 20.14 -16.67
CA ASP A 134 14.51 19.75 -16.51
C ASP A 134 14.74 19.24 -15.09
N LEU A 135 15.44 18.11 -14.95
CA LEU A 135 15.92 17.66 -13.65
C LEU A 135 17.00 18.65 -13.17
N ILE A 136 16.88 19.13 -11.94
CA ILE A 136 17.88 20.03 -11.33
C ILE A 136 19.03 19.18 -10.79
#